data_AF-A0A7V8T0U1-F1
#
_entry.id   AF-A0A7V8T0U1-F1
#
_cell.length_a   1.000
_cell.length_b   1.000
_cell.length_c   1.000
_cell.angle_alpha   90.00
_cell.angle_beta   90.00
_cell.angle_gamma   90.00
#
_symmetry.space_group_name_H-M   'P 1'
#
loop_
_entity.id
_entity.type
_entity.pdbx_description
1 polymer ?
#
loop_
_entity_poly.entity_id
_entity_poly.type
_entity_poly.pdbx_seq_one_letter_code
_entity_poly.pdbx_strand_id
1 'polypeptide(L)'
;MRISAGAPHPLGARWDGRGTNFALFSANAEKVELCLFDSHGRREIERIALPERTEDVWHGYLNDVAPGQLYGYRVHGPYQPERGLRFNANKLLVDPYARQLAGRLVWSDAHFGYRAGSARADLSFDRRDNARGIPKSVVV
;
A
#
# COMPACT_ATOMS: atom_id res chain seq x y z
N MET A 1 14.75 -5.32 12.82
CA MET A 1 13.32 -4.97 12.82
C MET A 1 12.52 -6.25 12.66
N ARG A 2 11.59 -6.55 13.57
CA ARG A 2 10.84 -7.82 13.58
C ARG A 2 9.35 -7.51 13.51
N ILE A 3 8.84 -7.34 12.30
CA ILE A 3 7.41 -7.52 12.06
C ILE A 3 7.03 -8.93 12.54
N SER A 4 5.90 -9.03 13.23
CA SER A 4 5.34 -10.30 13.68
C SER A 4 4.08 -10.63 12.87
N ALA A 5 3.54 -11.84 13.05
CA ALA A 5 2.40 -12.33 12.30
C ALA A 5 1.18 -11.39 12.33
N GLY A 6 0.89 -10.76 13.47
CA GLY A 6 -0.35 -10.00 13.64
C GLY A 6 -1.59 -10.88 13.47
N ALA A 7 -2.69 -10.29 13.01
CA ALA A 7 -3.96 -10.97 12.79
C ALA A 7 -4.63 -10.51 11.48
N PRO A 8 -5.38 -11.40 10.80
CA PRO A 8 -6.12 -11.05 9.57
C PRO A 8 -7.31 -10.11 9.83
N HIS A 9 -7.74 -9.96 11.08
CA HIS A 9 -8.86 -9.10 11.44
C HIS A 9 -8.55 -8.24 12.67
N PRO A 10 -9.18 -7.04 12.75
CA PRO A 10 -10.03 -6.44 11.72
C PRO A 10 -9.18 -5.82 10.59
N LEU A 11 -9.80 -5.57 9.44
CA LEU A 11 -9.13 -5.00 8.26
C LEU A 11 -8.69 -3.54 8.47
N GLY A 12 -7.60 -3.18 7.80
CA GLY A 12 -6.92 -1.89 7.90
C GLY A 12 -5.84 -1.84 8.98
N ALA A 13 -5.38 -0.63 9.29
CA ALA A 13 -4.49 -0.38 10.43
C ALA A 13 -5.29 -0.26 11.74
N ARG A 14 -4.85 -0.93 12.80
CA ARG A 14 -5.41 -0.84 14.15
C ARG A 14 -4.33 -0.73 15.20
N TRP A 15 -4.30 0.39 15.88
CA TRP A 15 -3.49 0.57 17.07
C TRP A 15 -4.20 -0.01 18.30
N ASP A 16 -3.46 -0.74 19.14
CA ASP A 16 -4.00 -1.45 20.31
C ASP A 16 -3.44 -0.93 21.66
N GLY A 17 -2.70 0.19 21.64
CA GLY A 17 -2.00 0.72 22.82
C GLY A 17 -0.52 0.37 22.86
N ARG A 18 -0.08 -0.67 22.16
CA ARG A 18 1.31 -1.17 22.17
C ARG A 18 1.96 -1.16 20.79
N GLY A 19 1.16 -1.28 19.74
CA GLY A 19 1.62 -1.33 18.37
C GLY A 19 0.45 -1.32 17.40
N THR A 20 0.72 -1.52 16.12
CA THR A 20 -0.29 -1.47 15.08
C THR A 20 -0.34 -2.78 14.31
N ASN A 21 -1.55 -3.38 14.26
CA ASN A 21 -1.87 -4.46 13.35
C ASN A 21 -2.29 -3.91 11.99
N PHE A 22 -1.74 -4.46 10.92
CA PHE A 22 -2.11 -4.16 9.53
C PHE A 22 -2.73 -5.39 8.90
N ALA A 23 -3.89 -5.23 8.26
CA ALA A 23 -4.55 -6.30 7.52
C ALA A 23 -5.15 -5.78 6.20
N LEU A 24 -4.78 -6.38 5.08
CA LEU A 24 -5.18 -5.98 3.73
C LEU A 24 -5.71 -7.18 2.93
N PHE A 25 -6.95 -7.11 2.47
CA PHE A 25 -7.49 -8.09 1.53
C PHE A 25 -6.86 -7.94 0.15
N SER A 26 -6.31 -9.03 -0.39
CA SER A 26 -5.94 -9.17 -1.80
C SER A 26 -5.78 -10.64 -2.21
N ALA A 27 -6.80 -11.20 -2.85
CA ALA A 27 -6.81 -12.59 -3.29
C ALA A 27 -5.75 -12.93 -4.35
N ASN A 28 -5.43 -11.97 -5.22
CA ASN A 28 -4.57 -12.20 -6.38
C ASN A 28 -3.15 -11.61 -6.23
N ALA A 29 -2.83 -10.99 -5.09
CA ALA A 29 -1.48 -10.48 -4.85
C ALA A 29 -0.48 -11.63 -4.66
N GLU A 30 0.74 -11.42 -5.11
CA GLU A 30 1.89 -12.31 -4.87
C GLU A 30 2.74 -11.83 -3.69
N LYS A 31 2.69 -10.53 -3.38
CA LYS A 31 3.35 -9.90 -2.23
C LYS A 31 2.68 -8.56 -1.90
N VAL A 32 2.53 -8.26 -0.62
CA VAL A 32 2.11 -6.94 -0.14
C VAL A 32 3.24 -6.33 0.69
N GLU A 33 3.61 -5.09 0.34
CA GLU A 33 4.58 -4.30 1.08
C GLU A 33 3.90 -3.10 1.74
N LEU A 34 3.98 -3.03 3.07
CA LEU A 34 3.65 -1.85 3.87
C LEU A 34 4.78 -0.82 3.71
N CYS A 35 4.43 0.39 3.29
CA CYS A 35 5.37 1.50 3.11
C CYS A 35 5.10 2.53 4.20
N LEU A 36 6.06 2.75 5.11
CA LEU A 36 6.00 3.77 6.14
C LEU A 36 6.65 5.06 5.65
N PHE A 37 6.08 6.20 6.01
CA PHE A 37 6.56 7.52 5.60
C PHE A 37 6.96 8.38 6.80
N ASP A 38 7.79 9.40 6.55
CA ASP A 38 8.04 10.46 7.52
C ASP A 38 6.75 11.21 7.89
N SER A 39 6.80 12.02 8.94
CA SER A 39 5.65 12.82 9.43
C SER A 39 5.10 13.83 8.41
N HIS A 40 5.86 14.15 7.37
CA HIS A 40 5.43 15.06 6.29
C HIS A 40 4.86 14.30 5.08
N GLY A 41 4.90 12.97 5.08
CA GLY A 41 4.45 12.10 3.99
C GLY A 41 5.33 12.17 2.74
N ARG A 42 6.54 12.76 2.83
CA ARG A 42 7.38 13.08 1.65
C ARG A 42 8.39 11.98 1.34
N ARG A 43 8.98 11.36 2.36
CA ARG A 43 9.98 10.30 2.23
C ARG A 43 9.42 8.99 2.75
N GLU A 44 9.49 7.95 1.91
CA GLU A 44 9.32 6.56 2.35
C GLU A 44 10.53 6.22 3.24
N ILE A 45 10.30 5.95 4.52
CA ILE A 45 11.35 5.67 5.50
C ILE A 45 11.61 4.17 5.66
N GLU A 46 10.59 3.35 5.41
CA GLU A 46 10.70 1.91 5.52
C GLU A 46 9.69 1.22 4.60
N ARG A 47 10.09 0.06 4.08
CA ARG A 47 9.24 -0.81 3.28
C ARG A 47 9.35 -2.23 3.82
N ILE A 48 8.21 -2.78 4.24
CA ILE A 48 8.13 -4.02 5.01
C ILE A 48 7.17 -4.97 4.29
N ALA A 49 7.64 -6.15 3.91
CA ALA A 49 6.75 -7.19 3.39
C ALA A 49 5.85 -7.70 4.53
N LEU A 50 4.54 -7.78 4.29
CA LEU A 50 3.63 -8.41 5.25
C LEU A 50 3.91 -9.92 5.29
N PRO A 51 4.22 -10.49 6.46
CA PRO A 51 4.77 -11.85 6.56
C PRO A 51 3.72 -12.94 6.36
N GLU A 52 2.47 -12.67 6.72
CA GLU A 52 1.44 -13.70 6.79
C GLU A 52 0.29 -13.41 5.83
N ARG A 53 -0.33 -14.50 5.36
CA ARG A 53 -1.56 -14.47 4.57
C ARG A 53 -2.50 -15.55 5.08
N THR A 54 -3.58 -15.13 5.73
CA THR A 54 -4.68 -16.03 6.12
C THR A 54 -5.83 -15.81 5.16
N GLU A 55 -6.24 -16.87 4.46
CA GLU A 55 -7.16 -16.79 3.31
C GLU A 55 -6.64 -15.79 2.26
N ASP A 56 -7.40 -14.72 2.00
CA ASP A 56 -7.04 -13.66 1.08
C ASP A 56 -6.60 -12.37 1.78
N VAL A 57 -6.30 -12.44 3.08
CA VAL A 57 -5.88 -11.29 3.88
C VAL A 57 -4.41 -11.37 4.23
N TRP A 58 -3.66 -10.37 3.79
CA TRP A 58 -2.25 -10.16 4.14
C TRP A 58 -2.16 -9.38 5.44
N HIS A 59 -1.34 -9.82 6.39
CA HIS A 59 -1.26 -9.17 7.69
C HIS A 59 0.10 -9.22 8.35
N GLY A 60 0.29 -8.32 9.31
CA GLY A 60 1.48 -8.20 10.13
C GLY A 60 1.31 -7.17 11.25
N TYR A 61 2.14 -7.26 12.28
CA TYR A 61 2.08 -6.37 13.45
C TYR A 61 3.44 -5.74 13.77
N LEU A 62 3.42 -4.44 14.04
CA LEU A 62 4.58 -3.61 14.37
C LEU A 62 4.42 -2.96 15.76
N ASN A 63 5.36 -3.23 16.66
CA ASN A 63 5.35 -2.72 18.04
C ASN A 63 5.74 -1.22 18.15
N ASP A 64 6.37 -0.66 17.12
CA ASP A 64 6.93 0.69 17.11
C ASP A 64 6.09 1.68 16.27
N VAL A 65 4.95 1.23 15.77
CA VAL A 65 4.01 2.07 15.01
C VAL A 65 2.84 2.50 15.88
N ALA A 66 2.71 3.82 16.04
CA ALA A 66 1.69 4.48 16.85
C ALA A 66 0.77 5.39 15.99
N PRO A 67 -0.34 5.92 16.55
CA PRO A 67 -1.23 6.83 15.83
C PRO A 67 -0.48 8.06 15.29
N GLY A 68 -0.88 8.50 14.10
CA GLY A 68 -0.20 9.55 13.34
C GLY A 68 0.85 9.03 12.34
N GLN A 69 1.25 7.75 12.43
CA GLN A 69 2.13 7.15 11.43
C GLN A 69 1.46 7.17 10.04
N LEU A 70 2.20 7.70 9.06
CA LEU A 70 1.78 7.76 7.67
C LEU A 70 2.21 6.51 6.93
N TYR A 71 1.29 5.91 6.17
CA TYR A 71 1.56 4.68 5.45
C TYR A 71 0.82 4.58 4.11
N GLY A 72 1.20 3.58 3.32
CA GLY A 72 0.48 3.09 2.14
C GLY A 72 0.96 1.69 1.78
N TYR A 73 0.42 1.12 0.71
CA TYR A 73 0.79 -0.23 0.25
C TYR A 73 1.38 -0.22 -1.15
N ARG A 74 2.32 -1.14 -1.41
CA ARG A 74 2.73 -1.54 -2.75
C ARG A 74 2.37 -3.02 -2.90
N VAL A 75 1.55 -3.32 -3.91
CA VAL A 75 1.02 -4.66 -4.12
C VAL A 75 1.59 -5.23 -5.41
N HIS A 76 2.24 -6.38 -5.29
CA HIS A 76 2.87 -7.12 -6.37
C HIS A 76 1.95 -8.21 -6.87
N GLY A 77 2.08 -8.54 -8.15
CA GLY A 77 1.31 -9.57 -8.81
C GLY A 77 1.42 -9.44 -10.33
N PRO A 78 0.67 -10.25 -11.09
CA PRO A 78 0.71 -10.23 -12.54
C PRO A 78 0.15 -8.92 -13.13
N TYR A 79 0.87 -8.37 -14.11
CA TYR A 79 0.35 -7.34 -15.00
C TYR A 79 0.00 -7.97 -16.35
N GLN A 80 -1.25 -8.42 -16.46
CA GLN A 80 -1.86 -9.00 -17.66
C GLN A 80 -3.20 -8.27 -17.89
N PRO A 81 -3.15 -7.00 -18.35
CA PRO A 81 -4.32 -6.12 -18.43
C PRO A 81 -5.44 -6.68 -19.33
N GLU A 82 -5.09 -7.50 -20.32
CA GLU A 82 -6.03 -8.24 -21.19
C GLU A 82 -6.89 -9.24 -20.41
N ARG A 83 -6.41 -9.70 -19.25
CA ARG A 83 -7.11 -10.59 -18.31
C ARG A 83 -7.64 -9.84 -17.08
N GLY A 84 -7.57 -8.50 -17.07
CA GLY A 84 -7.97 -7.65 -15.95
C GLY A 84 -6.96 -7.58 -14.79
N LEU A 85 -5.82 -8.28 -14.89
CA LEU A 85 -4.78 -8.30 -13.85
C LEU A 85 -3.87 -7.08 -14.01
N ARG A 86 -3.93 -6.13 -13.06
CA ARG A 86 -3.28 -4.81 -13.20
C ARG A 86 -2.38 -4.45 -12.02
N PHE A 87 -1.71 -5.44 -11.43
CA PHE A 87 -0.79 -5.21 -10.32
C PHE A 87 0.41 -4.38 -10.76
N ASN A 88 0.69 -3.29 -10.04
CA ASN A 88 1.83 -2.44 -10.31
C ASN A 88 2.38 -1.85 -9.01
N ALA A 89 3.41 -2.49 -8.45
CA ALA A 89 4.05 -2.08 -7.21
C ALA A 89 4.78 -0.72 -7.30
N ASN A 90 4.94 -0.13 -8.49
CA ASN A 90 5.42 1.25 -8.62
C ASN A 90 4.36 2.26 -8.13
N LYS A 91 3.10 1.86 -8.05
CA LYS A 91 2.00 2.70 -7.58
C LYS A 91 1.80 2.44 -6.10
N LEU A 92 2.03 3.46 -5.29
CA LEU A 92 1.61 3.51 -3.91
C LEU A 92 0.08 3.58 -3.88
N LEU A 93 -0.51 2.66 -3.12
CA LEU A 93 -1.94 2.53 -2.91
C LEU A 93 -2.29 3.03 -1.51
N VAL A 94 -3.47 3.64 -1.41
CA VAL A 94 -4.10 3.97 -0.13
C VAL A 94 -4.73 2.70 0.44
N ASP A 95 -4.66 2.52 1.75
CA ASP A 95 -5.40 1.45 2.42
C ASP A 95 -6.92 1.66 2.22
N PRO A 96 -7.65 0.70 1.61
CA PRO A 96 -9.09 0.81 1.41
C PRO A 96 -9.88 0.88 2.73
N TYR A 97 -9.27 0.49 3.86
CA TYR A 97 -9.83 0.56 5.21
C TYR A 97 -9.23 1.71 6.04
N ALA A 98 -8.50 2.64 5.42
CA ALA A 98 -8.00 3.83 6.08
C ALA A 98 -9.15 4.64 6.69
N ARG A 99 -9.01 5.00 7.96
CA ARG A 99 -9.98 5.85 8.66
C ARG A 99 -9.68 7.34 8.50
N GLN A 100 -8.46 7.67 8.10
CA GLN A 100 -8.01 9.03 7.84
C GLN A 100 -6.94 9.03 6.75
N LEU A 101 -6.95 10.08 5.93
CA LEU A 101 -5.94 10.36 4.92
C LEU A 101 -5.22 11.67 5.26
N ALA A 102 -3.92 11.72 4.98
CA ALA A 102 -3.07 12.89 5.14
C ALA A 102 -2.51 13.36 3.79
N GLY A 103 -2.49 14.67 3.60
CA GLY A 103 -2.05 15.31 2.36
C GLY A 103 -3.14 15.46 1.31
N ARG A 104 -2.82 16.16 0.23
CA ARG A 104 -3.71 16.35 -0.93
C ARG A 104 -3.20 15.51 -2.10
N LEU A 105 -4.14 15.04 -2.93
CA LEU A 105 -3.79 14.45 -4.22
C LEU A 105 -3.15 15.52 -5.10
N VAL A 106 -1.88 15.33 -5.46
CA VAL A 106 -1.19 16.12 -6.50
C VAL A 106 -1.29 15.32 -7.79
N TRP A 107 -2.28 15.66 -8.61
CA TRP A 107 -2.60 14.88 -9.80
C TRP A 107 -1.44 14.83 -10.79
N SER A 108 -1.19 13.64 -11.31
CA SER A 108 -0.28 13.34 -12.40
C SER A 108 -0.73 12.07 -13.11
N ASP A 109 -0.43 11.96 -14.41
CA ASP A 109 -0.65 10.72 -15.17
C ASP A 109 0.18 9.53 -14.62
N ALA A 110 1.21 9.79 -13.79
CA ALA A 110 1.96 8.77 -13.08
C ALA A 110 1.10 7.96 -12.09
N HIS A 111 -0.11 8.40 -11.75
CA HIS A 111 -1.03 7.60 -10.95
C HIS A 111 -1.60 6.38 -11.70
N PHE A 112 -1.63 6.41 -13.03
CA PHE A 112 -2.07 5.27 -13.81
C PHE A 112 -1.07 4.11 -13.74
N GLY A 113 -1.58 2.87 -13.73
CA GLY A 113 -0.76 1.66 -13.84
C GLY A 113 -0.08 1.51 -15.22
N TYR A 114 -0.51 2.30 -16.19
CA TYR A 114 -0.09 2.33 -17.59
C TYR A 114 0.35 3.74 -17.99
N ARG A 115 0.99 3.86 -19.16
CA ARG A 115 1.44 5.15 -19.70
C ARG A 115 0.30 5.81 -20.49
N ALA A 116 -0.22 6.93 -19.99
CA ALA A 116 -1.16 7.75 -20.74
C ALA A 116 -0.53 8.17 -22.09
N GLY A 117 -1.28 8.07 -23.19
CA GLY A 117 -0.78 8.36 -24.53
C GLY A 117 0.10 7.27 -25.17
N SER A 118 0.30 6.13 -24.51
CA SER A 118 0.97 4.98 -25.14
C SER A 118 0.17 4.47 -26.34
N ALA A 119 0.88 4.07 -27.41
CA ALA A 119 0.26 3.36 -28.55
C ALA A 119 -0.39 2.02 -28.13
N ARG A 120 0.07 1.43 -27.03
CA ARG A 120 -0.55 0.25 -26.39
C ARG A 120 -1.69 0.61 -25.43
N ALA A 121 -2.14 1.87 -25.39
CA ALA A 121 -3.16 2.38 -24.49
C ALA A 121 -2.93 1.92 -23.03
N ASP A 122 -3.98 1.41 -22.40
CA ASP A 122 -4.01 0.91 -21.03
C ASP A 122 -3.39 -0.49 -20.86
N LEU A 123 -2.89 -1.10 -21.94
CA LEU A 123 -2.11 -2.34 -21.91
C LEU A 123 -0.63 -2.09 -21.60
N SER A 124 -0.18 -0.84 -21.70
CA SER A 124 1.20 -0.48 -21.34
C SER A 124 1.45 -0.57 -19.83
N PHE A 125 2.72 -0.66 -19.43
CA PHE A 125 3.13 -0.68 -18.03
C PHE A 125 3.87 0.61 -17.67
N ASP A 126 3.47 1.27 -16.60
CA ASP A 126 4.16 2.46 -16.10
C ASP A 126 5.04 2.16 -14.89
N ARG A 127 6.35 2.39 -15.05
CA ARG A 127 7.39 2.21 -14.01
C ARG A 127 7.58 3.41 -13.08
N ARG A 128 6.92 4.55 -13.33
CA ARG A 128 7.06 5.74 -12.47
C ARG A 128 6.43 5.50 -11.10
N ASP A 129 7.11 5.98 -10.07
CA ASP A 129 6.55 6.08 -8.73
C ASP A 129 5.56 7.24 -8.63
N ASN A 130 4.44 7.02 -7.93
CA ASN A 130 3.40 8.02 -7.71
C ASN A 130 3.34 8.50 -6.24
N ALA A 131 4.22 7.99 -5.36
CA ALA A 131 4.17 8.22 -3.93
C ALA A 131 4.19 9.71 -3.55
N ARG A 132 4.83 10.59 -4.33
CA ARG A 132 4.84 12.03 -4.06
C ARG A 132 3.47 12.71 -4.17
N GLY A 133 2.58 12.18 -5.02
CA GLY A 133 1.28 12.80 -5.30
C GLY A 133 0.09 12.13 -4.65
N ILE A 134 0.24 10.88 -4.18
CA ILE A 134 -0.84 10.14 -3.50
C ILE A 134 -0.92 10.56 -2.02
N PRO A 135 -2.12 10.85 -1.46
CA PRO A 135 -2.28 11.03 -0.03
C PRO A 135 -1.90 9.76 0.74
N LYS A 136 -1.47 9.90 1.99
CA LYS A 136 -1.08 8.75 2.84
C LYS A 136 -2.23 8.34 3.72
N SER A 137 -2.37 7.05 3.97
CA SER A 137 -3.22 6.54 5.05
C SER A 137 -2.58 6.90 6.39
N VAL A 138 -3.40 7.13 7.40
CA VAL A 138 -2.95 7.48 8.75
C VAL A 138 -3.38 6.37 9.71
N VAL A 139 -2.45 5.90 10.54
CA VAL A 139 -2.80 5.06 11.69
C VAL A 139 -3.57 5.93 12.69
N VAL A 140 -4.76 5.50 13.10
CA VAL A 140 -5.62 6.20 14.07
C VAL A 140 -5.96 5.33 15.26
#